data_AF-A0A962S809-F1
#
_entry.id   AF-A0A962S809-F1
#
_cell.length_a   1.000
_cell.length_b   1.000
_cell.length_c   1.000
_cell.angle_alpha   90.00
_cell.angle_beta   90.00
_cell.angle_gamma   90.00
#
_symmetry.space_group_name_H-M   'P 1'
#
loop_
_entity.id
_entity.type
_entity.pdbx_description
1 polymer ?
#
loop_
_entity_poly.entity_id
_entity_poly.type
_entity_poly.pdbx_seq_one_letter_code
_entity_poly.pdbx_strand_id
1 'polypeptide(L)'
;LYSGSSIANVVTTGTFTIPLMKRTGFAPEKAGAVEVASSTNGQLTPPVMGAAAFLISEFTGISYTDIIRHAMLPAGISYIALVYIVHLEALKLGLKGMEKPPARVAAMQSLIGFLTGFIGVAILGIAVYYGLGWIKTAIPGMTMWSAAAMFAIAYLALAALAARHPDLEMDDPNAPLQVLPYPRDVAVTGYYF
;
A
#
# COMPACT_ATOMS: atom_id res chain seq x y z
N LEU A 1 3.52 -0.59 1.48
CA LEU A 1 4.85 -1.25 1.55
C LEU A 1 5.88 -0.30 0.96
N TYR A 2 6.62 0.44 1.78
CA TYR A 2 7.61 1.43 1.33
C TYR A 2 8.99 0.90 1.74
N SER A 3 9.57 0.01 0.93
CA SER A 3 10.81 -0.70 1.29
C SER A 3 12.09 0.13 1.06
N GLY A 4 12.00 1.34 0.51
CA GLY A 4 13.17 2.10 0.02
C GLY A 4 13.90 1.43 -1.16
N SER A 5 13.32 0.36 -1.73
CA SER A 5 13.88 -0.44 -2.82
C SER A 5 12.89 -0.52 -3.98
N SER A 6 13.33 -0.12 -5.17
CA SER A 6 12.50 -0.13 -6.38
C SER A 6 12.22 -1.54 -6.85
N ILE A 7 13.15 -2.47 -6.67
CA ILE A 7 12.97 -3.87 -7.05
C ILE A 7 11.88 -4.50 -6.19
N ALA A 8 11.94 -4.28 -4.87
CA ALA A 8 10.91 -4.78 -3.95
C ALA A 8 9.54 -4.16 -4.26
N ASN A 9 9.50 -2.87 -4.60
CA ASN A 9 8.27 -2.21 -5.01
C ASN A 9 7.71 -2.83 -6.31
N VAL A 10 8.49 -2.94 -7.39
CA VAL A 10 8.03 -3.55 -8.65
C VAL A 10 7.55 -5.00 -8.47
N VAL A 11 8.22 -5.79 -7.62
CA VAL A 11 7.79 -7.18 -7.35
C VAL A 11 6.48 -7.23 -6.57
N THR A 12 6.22 -6.28 -5.68
CA THR A 12 5.02 -6.29 -4.83
C THR A 12 3.83 -5.60 -5.47
N THR A 13 4.01 -4.40 -6.04
CA THR A 13 2.93 -3.64 -6.68
C THR A 13 2.77 -4.01 -8.15
N GLY A 14 3.86 -4.28 -8.86
CA GLY A 14 3.86 -4.58 -10.29
C GLY A 14 3.10 -5.86 -10.67
N THR A 15 3.01 -6.83 -9.76
CA THR A 15 2.21 -8.04 -9.94
C THR A 15 0.71 -7.74 -10.12
N PHE A 16 0.24 -6.63 -9.55
CA PHE A 16 -1.15 -6.19 -9.67
C PHE A 16 -1.31 -5.06 -10.70
N THR A 17 -0.42 -4.07 -10.71
CA THR A 17 -0.57 -2.88 -11.55
C THR A 17 -0.27 -3.14 -13.02
N ILE A 18 0.72 -3.99 -13.36
CA ILE A 18 1.08 -4.28 -14.76
C ILE A 18 -0.07 -5.01 -15.48
N PRO A 19 -0.65 -6.12 -14.93
CA PRO A 19 -1.82 -6.74 -15.55
C PRO A 19 -3.00 -5.79 -15.66
N LEU A 20 -3.25 -4.98 -14.63
CA LEU A 20 -4.34 -4.00 -14.63
C LEU A 20 -4.18 -2.97 -15.77
N MET A 21 -3.00 -2.38 -15.93
CA MET A 21 -2.72 -1.44 -17.01
C MET A 21 -2.91 -2.08 -18.39
N LYS A 22 -2.44 -3.33 -18.58
CA LYS A 22 -2.69 -4.07 -19.82
C LYS A 22 -4.18 -4.28 -20.10
N ARG A 23 -4.97 -4.68 -19.08
CA ARG A 23 -6.43 -4.84 -19.21
C ARG A 23 -7.14 -3.53 -19.55
N THR A 24 -6.60 -2.39 -19.11
CA THR A 24 -7.13 -1.06 -19.47
C THR A 24 -6.72 -0.58 -20.87
N GLY A 25 -5.83 -1.31 -21.58
CA GLY A 25 -5.44 -1.00 -22.95
C GLY A 25 -4.01 -0.50 -23.14
N PHE A 26 -3.19 -0.44 -22.09
CA PHE A 26 -1.76 -0.14 -22.26
C PHE A 26 -1.02 -1.33 -22.90
N ALA A 27 -0.07 -1.04 -23.79
CA ALA A 27 0.86 -2.05 -24.29
C ALA A 27 1.70 -2.63 -23.13
N PRO A 28 2.05 -3.94 -23.14
CA PRO A 28 2.83 -4.57 -22.08
C PRO A 28 4.14 -3.84 -21.74
N GLU A 29 4.82 -3.32 -22.75
CA GLU A 29 6.07 -2.58 -22.62
C GLU A 29 5.86 -1.25 -21.88
N LYS A 30 4.76 -0.55 -22.19
CA LYS A 30 4.41 0.71 -21.52
C LYS A 30 3.97 0.47 -20.09
N ALA A 31 3.13 -0.53 -19.85
CA ALA A 31 2.69 -0.90 -18.51
C ALA A 31 3.89 -1.22 -17.59
N GLY A 32 4.85 -2.01 -18.09
CA GLY A 32 6.08 -2.29 -17.35
C GLY A 32 6.93 -1.04 -17.12
N ALA A 33 7.10 -0.18 -18.14
CA ALA A 33 7.87 1.05 -18.02
C ALA A 33 7.26 2.04 -17.00
N VAL A 34 5.94 2.19 -16.97
CA VAL A 34 5.23 3.05 -16.00
C VAL A 34 5.47 2.56 -14.57
N GLU A 35 5.32 1.26 -14.32
CA GLU A 35 5.51 0.68 -12.99
C GLU A 35 6.95 0.77 -12.49
N VAL A 36 7.93 0.55 -13.38
CA VAL A 36 9.35 0.67 -13.03
C VAL A 36 9.72 2.12 -12.77
N ALA A 37 9.21 3.06 -13.58
CA ALA A 37 9.44 4.49 -13.40
C ALA A 37 8.82 5.01 -12.10
N SER A 38 7.58 4.62 -11.78
CA SER A 38 6.93 4.98 -10.51
C SER A 38 7.71 4.42 -9.30
N SER A 39 8.13 3.15 -9.39
CA SER A 39 8.87 2.48 -8.33
C SER A 39 10.25 3.08 -8.07
N THR A 40 10.92 3.55 -9.13
CA THR A 40 12.23 4.20 -9.03
C THR A 40 12.10 5.61 -8.46
N ASN A 41 11.10 6.38 -8.91
CA ASN A 41 10.81 7.70 -8.35
C ASN A 41 10.50 7.65 -6.85
N GLY A 42 9.83 6.59 -6.39
CA GLY A 42 9.58 6.34 -4.96
C GLY A 42 10.84 6.30 -4.08
N GLN A 43 11.99 5.87 -4.61
CA GLN A 43 13.25 5.85 -3.86
C GLN A 43 13.86 7.25 -3.66
N LEU A 44 13.54 8.20 -4.53
CA LEU A 44 14.09 9.55 -4.54
C LEU A 44 13.24 10.52 -3.71
N THR A 45 12.06 10.09 -3.28
CA THR A 45 11.06 10.95 -2.64
C THR A 45 11.33 11.06 -1.14
N PRO A 46 11.47 12.26 -0.57
CA PRO A 46 11.40 12.44 0.88
C PRO A 46 10.06 11.91 1.45
N PRO A 47 10.03 11.24 2.63
CA PRO A 47 11.09 11.07 3.63
C PRO A 47 11.82 9.70 3.58
N VAL A 48 11.35 8.76 2.76
CA VAL A 48 11.84 7.37 2.68
C VAL A 48 13.06 7.25 1.76
N MET A 49 13.66 8.38 1.36
CA MET A 49 14.86 8.44 0.51
C MET A 49 15.81 7.32 0.91
N GLY A 50 16.08 6.39 -0.01
CA GLY A 50 16.72 5.11 0.32
C GLY A 50 18.08 5.27 1.02
N ALA A 51 18.74 4.16 1.36
CA ALA A 51 20.03 4.16 2.08
C ALA A 51 21.11 5.09 1.46
N ALA A 52 20.99 5.41 0.17
CA ALA A 52 21.82 6.39 -0.52
C ALA A 52 21.80 7.79 0.12
N ALA A 53 20.66 8.29 0.62
CA ALA A 53 20.60 9.62 1.23
C ALA A 53 21.35 9.69 2.56
N PHE A 54 21.33 8.59 3.33
CA PHE A 54 22.13 8.44 4.54
C PHE A 54 23.64 8.40 4.24
N LEU A 55 24.05 7.69 3.19
CA LEU A 55 25.44 7.68 2.73
C LEU A 55 25.89 9.07 2.26
N ILE A 56 25.03 9.82 1.55
CA ILE A 56 25.36 11.18 1.13
C ILE A 56 25.55 12.09 2.35
N SER A 57 24.69 12.01 3.38
CA SER A 57 24.92 12.80 4.61
C SER A 57 26.23 12.43 5.30
N GLU A 58 26.57 11.14 5.36
CA GLU A 58 27.79 10.66 6.00
C GLU A 58 29.05 11.14 5.25
N PHE A 59 29.06 11.04 3.91
CA PHE A 59 30.22 11.43 3.10
C PHE A 59 30.38 12.94 2.91
N THR A 60 29.28 13.70 2.89
CA THR A 60 29.32 15.16 2.65
C THR A 60 29.30 15.98 3.94
N GLY A 61 28.99 15.38 5.09
CA GLY A 61 28.85 16.07 6.37
C GLY A 61 27.63 17.02 6.44
N ILE A 62 26.76 17.00 5.43
CA ILE A 62 25.53 17.80 5.39
C ILE A 62 24.43 17.06 6.16
N SER A 63 23.64 17.78 6.95
CA SER A 63 22.52 17.20 7.68
C SER A 63 21.51 16.53 6.74
N TYR A 64 21.00 15.35 7.13
CA TYR A 64 19.95 14.63 6.41
C TYR A 64 18.71 15.49 6.13
N THR A 65 18.35 16.40 7.06
CA THR A 65 17.24 17.35 6.89
C THR A 65 17.47 18.32 5.75
N ASP A 66 18.71 18.76 5.54
CA ASP A 66 19.05 19.69 4.47
C ASP A 66 19.04 18.98 3.12
N ILE A 67 19.51 17.73 3.07
CA ILE A 67 19.42 16.89 1.87
C ILE A 67 17.96 16.70 1.46
N ILE A 68 17.09 16.35 2.41
CA ILE A 68 15.64 16.22 2.17
C ILE A 68 15.08 17.53 1.60
N ARG A 69 15.39 18.66 2.23
CA ARG A 69 14.84 19.96 1.85
C ARG A 69 15.20 20.32 0.40
N HIS A 70 16.43 20.08 0.00
CA HIS A 70 16.88 20.31 -1.37
C HIS A 70 16.27 19.29 -2.35
N ALA A 71 16.05 18.05 -1.93
CA ALA A 71 15.48 16.99 -2.77
C ALA A 71 13.96 17.11 -3.00
N MET A 72 13.22 17.89 -2.20
CA MET A 72 11.77 18.02 -2.35
C MET A 72 11.37 18.58 -3.72
N LEU A 73 12.04 19.63 -4.19
CA LEU A 73 11.72 20.27 -5.47
C LEU A 73 11.93 19.33 -6.67
N PRO A 74 13.11 18.69 -6.85
CA PRO A 74 13.32 17.77 -7.97
C PRO A 74 12.41 16.53 -7.87
N ALA A 75 12.15 16.02 -6.66
CA ALA A 75 11.19 14.92 -6.48
C ALA A 75 9.78 15.31 -6.96
N GLY A 76 9.29 16.49 -6.57
CA GLY A 76 7.99 16.98 -6.99
C GLY A 76 7.85 17.11 -8.51
N ILE A 77 8.87 17.69 -9.16
CA ILE A 77 8.89 17.82 -10.63
C ILE A 77 8.88 16.45 -11.29
N SER A 78 9.64 15.48 -10.79
CA SER A 78 9.68 14.12 -11.34
C SER A 78 8.31 13.42 -11.29
N TYR A 79 7.57 13.56 -10.19
CA TYR A 79 6.20 13.01 -10.10
C TYR A 79 5.24 13.69 -11.05
N ILE A 80 5.27 15.02 -11.12
CA ILE A 80 4.38 15.77 -12.01
C ILE A 80 4.65 15.34 -13.46
N ALA A 81 5.93 15.24 -13.84
CA ALA A 81 6.32 14.79 -15.17
C ALA A 81 5.84 13.36 -15.45
N LEU A 82 6.04 12.42 -14.51
CA LEU A 82 5.59 11.04 -14.68
C LEU A 82 4.07 10.95 -14.83
N VAL A 83 3.30 11.61 -13.95
CA VAL A 83 1.84 11.65 -14.02
C VAL A 83 1.40 12.23 -15.36
N TYR A 84 2.03 13.31 -15.80
CA TYR A 84 1.69 13.96 -17.07
C TYR A 84 1.99 13.08 -18.28
N ILE A 85 3.13 12.40 -18.31
CA ILE A 85 3.50 11.46 -19.39
C ILE A 85 2.50 10.30 -19.46
N VAL A 86 2.14 9.69 -18.33
CA VAL A 86 1.17 8.59 -18.29
C VAL A 86 -0.22 9.08 -18.71
N HIS A 87 -0.61 10.28 -18.29
CA HIS A 87 -1.88 10.89 -18.67
C HIS A 87 -1.96 11.16 -20.17
N LEU A 88 -0.93 11.76 -20.76
CA LEU A 88 -0.84 12.00 -22.20
C LEU A 88 -0.86 10.69 -23.00
N GLU A 89 -0.19 9.65 -22.50
CA GLU A 89 -0.22 8.33 -23.13
C GLU A 89 -1.62 7.71 -23.09
N ALA A 90 -2.32 7.81 -21.96
CA ALA A 90 -3.70 7.36 -21.85
C ALA A 90 -4.65 8.13 -22.80
N LEU A 91 -4.48 9.45 -22.93
CA LEU A 91 -5.22 10.28 -23.86
C LEU A 91 -4.94 9.90 -25.32
N LYS A 92 -3.66 9.64 -25.65
CA LYS A 92 -3.24 9.19 -26.99
C LYS A 92 -3.88 7.85 -27.38
N LEU A 93 -4.05 6.96 -26.40
CA LEU A 93 -4.73 5.67 -26.55
C LEU A 93 -6.26 5.79 -26.52
N GLY A 94 -6.82 6.99 -26.26
CA GLY A 94 -8.26 7.22 -26.19
C GLY A 94 -8.94 6.50 -25.02
N LEU A 95 -8.17 6.15 -23.97
CA LEU A 95 -8.69 5.40 -22.83
C LEU A 95 -9.70 6.25 -22.06
N LYS A 96 -10.88 5.67 -21.79
CA LYS A 96 -11.92 6.28 -20.98
C LYS A 96 -11.93 5.68 -19.58
N GLY A 97 -12.18 6.52 -18.58
CA GLY A 97 -12.38 6.03 -17.22
C GLY A 97 -13.60 5.11 -17.16
N MET A 98 -13.48 4.02 -16.41
CA MET A 98 -14.61 3.13 -16.12
C MET A 98 -15.72 3.88 -15.39
N GLU A 99 -16.96 3.43 -15.54
CA GLU A 99 -18.09 3.96 -14.77
C GLU A 99 -17.77 3.78 -13.27
N LYS A 100 -17.52 4.90 -12.59
CA LYS A 100 -17.31 4.86 -11.15
C LYS A 100 -18.66 4.48 -10.54
N PRO A 101 -18.72 3.44 -9.67
CA PRO A 101 -19.91 3.26 -8.84
C PRO A 101 -20.20 4.62 -8.18
N PRO A 102 -21.49 5.03 -8.08
CA PRO A 102 -21.85 6.36 -7.66
C PRO A 102 -21.08 6.69 -6.39
N ALA A 103 -20.21 7.69 -6.46
CA ALA A 103 -19.37 8.12 -5.36
C ALA A 103 -20.30 8.70 -4.29
N ARG A 104 -20.91 7.83 -3.50
CA ARG A 104 -21.80 8.20 -2.40
C ARG A 104 -21.01 8.80 -1.23
N VAL A 105 -19.70 8.67 -1.27
CA VAL A 105 -18.77 9.16 -0.26
C VAL A 105 -18.25 10.54 -0.64
N ALA A 106 -18.83 11.56 -0.01
CA ALA A 106 -18.28 12.91 0.01
C ALA A 106 -16.82 12.86 0.49
N ALA A 107 -15.98 13.81 0.05
CA ALA A 107 -14.57 13.89 0.49
C ALA A 107 -14.42 13.80 2.03
N MET A 108 -15.41 14.30 2.76
CA MET A 108 -15.55 14.18 4.21
C MET A 108 -15.63 12.72 4.70
N GLN A 109 -16.42 11.87 4.03
CA GLN A 109 -16.54 10.45 4.38
C GLN A 109 -15.27 9.66 4.05
N SER A 110 -14.55 10.03 2.98
CA SER A 110 -13.22 9.46 2.70
C SER A 110 -12.20 9.84 3.77
N LEU A 111 -12.22 11.09 4.24
CA LEU A 111 -11.37 11.55 5.36
C LEU A 111 -11.74 10.84 6.67
N ILE A 112 -13.04 10.70 6.96
CA ILE A 112 -13.53 9.96 8.13
C ILE A 112 -13.06 8.50 8.03
N GLY A 113 -13.19 7.84 6.88
CA GLY A 113 -12.72 6.47 6.68
C GLY A 113 -11.21 6.33 6.94
N PHE A 114 -10.41 7.25 6.41
CA PHE A 114 -8.96 7.29 6.64
C PHE A 114 -8.62 7.49 8.13
N LEU A 115 -9.26 8.46 8.80
CA LEU A 115 -9.08 8.73 10.22
C LEU A 115 -9.54 7.54 11.08
N THR A 116 -10.65 6.89 10.73
CA THR A 116 -11.17 5.73 11.44
C THR A 116 -10.20 4.56 11.33
N GLY A 117 -9.60 4.33 10.15
CA GLY A 117 -8.53 3.35 9.98
C GLY A 117 -7.30 3.66 10.82
N PHE A 118 -6.83 4.92 10.82
CA PHE A 118 -5.69 5.36 11.61
C PHE A 118 -5.92 5.20 13.12
N ILE A 119 -7.09 5.63 13.60
CA ILE A 119 -7.51 5.46 14.99
C ILE A 119 -7.65 3.98 15.34
N GLY A 120 -8.20 3.17 14.45
CA GLY A 120 -8.33 1.72 14.64
C GLY A 120 -6.97 1.04 14.84
N VAL A 121 -5.99 1.36 13.99
CA VAL A 121 -4.61 0.85 14.13
C VAL A 121 -3.96 1.36 15.42
N ALA A 122 -4.16 2.63 15.78
CA ALA A 122 -3.63 3.18 17.02
C ALA A 122 -4.22 2.48 18.26
N ILE A 123 -5.53 2.27 18.29
CA ILE A 123 -6.22 1.54 19.36
C ILE A 123 -5.74 0.09 19.42
N LEU A 124 -5.58 -0.58 18.28
CA LEU A 124 -5.04 -1.94 18.24
C LEU A 124 -3.62 -1.99 18.82
N GLY A 125 -2.76 -1.03 18.44
CA GLY A 125 -1.41 -0.91 18.98
C GLY A 125 -1.41 -0.68 20.50
N ILE A 126 -2.28 0.19 21.00
CA ILE A 126 -2.48 0.44 22.44
C ILE A 126 -2.96 -0.84 23.14
N ALA A 127 -3.93 -1.54 22.57
CA ALA A 127 -4.48 -2.78 23.13
C ALA A 127 -3.43 -3.89 23.21
N VAL A 128 -2.61 -4.06 22.17
CA VAL A 128 -1.49 -5.01 22.17
C VAL A 128 -0.44 -4.61 23.20
N TYR A 129 -0.06 -3.33 23.27
CA TYR A 129 0.94 -2.85 24.21
C TYR A 129 0.53 -3.06 25.67
N TYR A 130 -0.66 -2.59 26.06
CA TYR A 130 -1.15 -2.76 27.43
C TYR A 130 -1.55 -4.21 27.73
N GLY A 131 -2.11 -4.93 26.75
CA GLY A 131 -2.48 -6.34 26.88
C GLY A 131 -1.27 -7.23 27.16
N LEU A 132 -0.18 -7.06 26.40
CA LEU A 132 1.09 -7.76 26.66
C LEU A 132 1.72 -7.32 27.99
N GLY A 133 1.60 -6.03 28.34
CA GLY A 133 2.04 -5.48 29.63
C GLY A 133 1.36 -6.16 30.82
N TRP A 134 0.04 -6.31 30.79
CA TRP A 134 -0.73 -6.99 31.84
C TRP A 134 -0.44 -8.48 31.93
N ILE A 135 -0.24 -9.14 30.79
CA ILE A 135 0.14 -10.56 30.75
C ILE A 135 1.51 -10.79 31.39
N LYS A 136 2.45 -9.87 31.17
CA LYS A 136 3.78 -9.91 31.80
C LYS A 136 3.70 -9.75 33.33
N THR A 137 2.76 -8.95 33.84
CA THR A 137 2.56 -8.78 35.29
C THR A 137 1.77 -9.92 35.93
N ALA A 138 0.81 -10.50 35.20
CA ALA A 138 -0.06 -11.56 35.72
C ALA A 138 0.62 -12.94 35.74
N ILE A 139 1.46 -13.25 34.75
CA ILE A 139 2.14 -14.55 34.62
C ILE A 139 3.63 -14.35 34.27
N PRO A 140 4.49 -14.08 35.26
CA PRO A 140 5.93 -13.95 35.05
C PRO A 140 6.52 -15.26 34.51
N GLY A 141 7.31 -15.18 33.42
CA GLY A 141 8.04 -16.33 32.85
C GLY A 141 7.35 -17.08 31.70
N MET A 142 6.04 -16.89 31.47
CA MET A 142 5.32 -17.48 30.33
C MET A 142 4.84 -16.46 29.28
N THR A 143 5.31 -15.21 29.37
CA THR A 143 4.88 -14.10 28.49
C THR A 143 4.99 -14.41 26.99
N MET A 144 6.03 -15.15 26.59
CA MET A 144 6.21 -15.58 25.19
C MET A 144 5.10 -16.56 24.75
N TRP A 145 4.77 -17.54 25.60
CA TRP A 145 3.79 -18.58 25.31
C TRP A 145 2.35 -18.06 25.35
N SER A 146 2.05 -17.16 26.28
CA SER A 146 0.74 -16.51 26.36
C SER A 146 0.52 -15.52 25.22
N ALA A 147 1.55 -14.79 24.78
CA ALA A 147 1.48 -13.98 23.57
C ALA A 147 1.26 -14.85 22.33
N ALA A 148 2.03 -15.92 22.17
CA ALA A 148 1.87 -16.86 21.06
C ALA A 148 0.47 -17.48 21.01
N ALA A 149 -0.07 -17.89 22.17
CA ALA A 149 -1.43 -18.42 22.27
C ALA A 149 -2.49 -17.36 21.93
N MET A 150 -2.34 -16.12 22.39
CA MET A 150 -3.24 -15.02 22.04
C MET A 150 -3.27 -14.78 20.52
N PHE A 151 -2.09 -14.66 19.88
CA PHE A 151 -2.01 -14.47 18.44
C PHE A 151 -2.57 -15.67 17.67
N ALA A 152 -2.34 -16.90 18.14
CA ALA A 152 -2.91 -18.09 17.54
C ALA A 152 -4.45 -18.13 17.65
N ILE A 153 -5.01 -17.77 18.80
CA ILE A 153 -6.47 -17.67 18.99
C ILE A 153 -7.05 -16.57 18.08
N ALA A 154 -6.41 -15.40 18.02
CA ALA A 154 -6.83 -14.31 17.15
C ALA A 154 -6.79 -14.74 15.68
N TYR A 155 -5.72 -15.39 15.23
CA TYR A 155 -5.59 -15.94 13.88
C TYR A 155 -6.70 -16.95 13.56
N LEU A 156 -6.95 -17.91 14.45
CA LEU A 156 -8.00 -18.92 14.26
C LEU A 156 -9.40 -18.28 14.23
N ALA A 157 -9.65 -17.26 15.05
CA ALA A 157 -10.91 -16.53 15.05
C ALA A 157 -11.11 -15.75 13.74
N LEU A 158 -10.07 -15.08 13.24
CA LEU A 158 -10.09 -14.35 11.97
C LEU A 158 -10.21 -15.30 10.77
N ALA A 159 -9.52 -16.44 10.79
CA ALA A 159 -9.64 -17.49 9.79
C ALA A 159 -11.04 -18.12 9.79
N ALA A 160 -11.62 -18.38 10.96
CA ALA A 160 -12.99 -18.87 11.08
C ALA A 160 -14.03 -17.84 10.62
N LEU A 161 -13.76 -16.54 10.79
CA LEU A 161 -14.58 -15.46 10.26
C LEU A 161 -14.48 -15.42 8.72
N ALA A 162 -13.27 -15.44 8.18
CA ALA A 162 -13.02 -15.44 6.73
C ALA A 162 -13.66 -16.65 6.04
N ALA A 163 -13.55 -17.85 6.62
CA ALA A 163 -14.12 -19.09 6.07
C ALA A 163 -15.67 -19.13 6.05
N ARG A 164 -16.35 -18.21 6.75
CA ARG A 164 -17.82 -18.08 6.69
C ARG A 164 -18.29 -17.24 5.50
N HIS A 165 -17.37 -16.57 4.81
CA HIS A 165 -17.66 -15.82 3.61
C HIS A 165 -17.26 -16.63 2.37
N PRO A 166 -18.04 -16.56 1.29
CA PRO A 166 -17.66 -17.22 0.04
C PRO A 166 -16.31 -16.67 -0.44
N ASP A 167 -15.45 -17.57 -0.92
CA ASP A 167 -14.17 -17.20 -1.50
C ASP A 167 -14.39 -16.22 -2.65
N LEU A 168 -13.48 -15.24 -2.79
CA LEU A 168 -13.49 -14.36 -3.95
C LEU A 168 -13.22 -15.18 -5.20
N GLU A 169 -14.09 -15.08 -6.19
CA GLU A 169 -13.79 -15.57 -7.53
C GLU A 169 -12.55 -14.81 -8.05
N MET A 170 -11.50 -15.55 -8.41
CA MET A 170 -10.32 -14.98 -9.05
C MET A 170 -10.75 -14.39 -10.40
N ASP A 171 -10.72 -13.06 -10.48
CA ASP A 171 -11.05 -12.33 -11.70
C ASP A 171 -10.14 -12.80 -12.84
N ASP A 172 -10.73 -13.20 -13.98
CA ASP A 172 -9.97 -13.73 -15.13
C ASP A 172 -8.98 -12.64 -15.62
N PRO A 173 -7.66 -12.94 -15.64
CA PRO A 173 -6.64 -11.99 -16.09
C PRO A 173 -6.86 -11.44 -17.52
N ASN A 174 -7.65 -12.11 -18.35
CA ASN A 174 -7.93 -11.73 -19.73
C ASN A 174 -9.32 -11.12 -19.94
N ALA A 175 -10.21 -11.16 -18.96
CA ALA A 175 -11.55 -10.59 -19.09
C ALA A 175 -11.50 -9.05 -18.99
N PRO A 176 -12.33 -8.30 -19.76
CA PRO A 176 -12.42 -6.85 -19.64
C PRO A 176 -12.96 -6.46 -18.26
N LEU A 177 -12.27 -5.55 -17.57
CA LEU A 177 -12.72 -4.96 -16.30
C LEU A 177 -13.91 -4.03 -16.57
N GLN A 178 -15.12 -4.52 -16.37
CA GLN A 178 -16.34 -3.74 -16.61
C GLN A 178 -16.85 -3.03 -15.35
N VAL A 179 -16.62 -3.61 -14.15
CA VAL A 179 -17.10 -3.08 -12.88
C VAL A 179 -16.04 -3.25 -11.79
N LEU A 180 -15.86 -2.22 -10.95
CA LEU A 180 -14.98 -2.31 -9.78
C LEU A 180 -15.67 -3.09 -8.65
N PRO A 181 -14.99 -4.08 -8.03
CA PRO A 181 -15.55 -4.80 -6.89
C PRO A 181 -15.71 -3.86 -5.68
N TYR A 182 -16.71 -4.14 -4.82
CA TYR A 182 -16.90 -3.34 -3.62
C TYR A 182 -15.79 -3.63 -2.60
N PRO A 183 -15.14 -2.61 -2.00
CA PRO A 183 -14.01 -2.80 -1.09
C PRO A 183 -14.31 -3.70 0.12
N ARG A 184 -15.57 -3.70 0.60
CA ARG A 184 -15.98 -4.53 1.74
C ARG A 184 -15.93 -6.03 1.42
N ASP A 185 -16.26 -6.41 0.19
CA ASP A 185 -16.36 -7.81 -0.22
C ASP A 185 -14.94 -8.40 -0.35
N VAL A 186 -13.96 -7.57 -0.71
CA VAL A 186 -12.54 -7.93 -0.80
C VAL A 186 -11.84 -7.94 0.57
N ALA A 187 -12.19 -7.01 1.46
CA ALA A 187 -11.53 -6.88 2.76
C ALA A 187 -11.79 -8.08 3.69
N VAL A 188 -13.01 -8.62 3.66
CA VAL A 188 -13.45 -9.68 4.58
C VAL A 188 -12.73 -11.00 4.34
N THR A 189 -12.45 -11.34 3.09
CA THR A 189 -11.69 -12.55 2.72
C THR A 189 -10.20 -12.44 3.03
N GLY A 190 -9.70 -11.24 3.37
CA GLY A 190 -8.30 -10.98 3.71
C GLY A 190 -8.00 -10.91 5.21
N TYR A 191 -8.99 -11.06 6.10
CA TYR A 191 -8.82 -10.80 7.54
C TYR A 191 -7.83 -11.71 8.29
N TYR A 192 -7.43 -12.83 7.70
CA TYR A 192 -6.45 -13.74 8.31
C TYR A 192 -4.99 -13.44 7.91
N PHE A 193 -4.77 -12.52 6.96
CA PHE A 193 -3.45 -12.01 6.56
C PHE A 193 -3.06 -10.79 7.38
#